data_AF-A0A2T5RSZ4-F1
#
_entry.id   AF-A0A2T5RSZ4-F1
#
_cell.length_a   1.000
_cell.length_b   1.000
_cell.length_c   1.000
_cell.angle_alpha   90.00
_cell.angle_beta   90.00
_cell.angle_gamma   90.00
#
_symmetry.space_group_name_H-M   'P 1'
#
loop_
_entity.id
_entity.type
_entity.pdbx_description
1 polymer ?
#
loop_
_entity_poly.entity_id
_entity_poly.type
_entity_poly.pdbx_seq_one_letter_code
_entity_poly.pdbx_strand_id
1 'polypeptide(L)'
;MECKICGSSDLEVLNIQNKYYHCQQCEVIFIDPAEIVEQSEEKERYEGHDNNHQNEGYVRMFKDFIAEVIKPHINLDELNNGLEFGCGPGPVLADLLQSQGLKVDRYDPYFFPEKVFSNKNYDLITSTEVFEHFSDPVKEMELLTSHLKEGSYLAVMTSFHPGPEDFEDWWYKWDPTHIVFYNQKTFNKIASDFDLDIVYSDQEKYILFKA
;
A
#
# COMPACT_ATOMS: atom_id res chain seq x y z
N MET A 1 2.83 0.45 -24.39
CA MET A 1 2.59 0.59 -22.94
C MET A 1 1.23 -0.01 -22.66
N GLU A 2 1.10 -0.77 -21.59
CA GLU A 2 -0.17 -1.34 -21.12
C GLU A 2 -0.37 -0.91 -19.66
N CYS A 3 -1.61 -0.92 -19.19
CA CYS A 3 -1.94 -0.60 -17.81
C CYS A 3 -1.30 -1.60 -16.86
N LYS A 4 -0.60 -1.09 -15.83
CA LYS A 4 0.08 -1.90 -14.79
C LYS A 4 -0.85 -2.74 -13.91
N ILE A 5 -2.16 -2.48 -13.95
CA ILE A 5 -3.17 -3.20 -13.14
C ILE A 5 -3.99 -4.13 -14.02
N CYS A 6 -4.69 -3.59 -15.02
CA CYS A 6 -5.66 -4.38 -15.80
C CYS A 6 -5.17 -4.81 -17.20
N GLY A 7 -3.94 -4.47 -17.58
CA GLY A 7 -3.37 -4.81 -18.91
C GLY A 7 -4.00 -4.09 -20.09
N SER A 8 -4.96 -3.17 -19.88
CA SER A 8 -5.58 -2.41 -20.97
C SER A 8 -4.58 -1.51 -21.69
N SER A 9 -4.71 -1.42 -23.01
CA SER A 9 -3.98 -0.44 -23.84
C SER A 9 -4.66 0.93 -23.93
N ASP A 10 -5.85 1.08 -23.33
CA ASP A 10 -6.64 2.31 -23.33
C ASP A 10 -6.11 3.28 -22.26
N LEU A 11 -5.03 3.97 -22.63
CA LEU A 11 -4.26 4.88 -21.79
C LEU A 11 -4.32 6.31 -22.34
N GLU A 12 -4.65 7.24 -21.46
CA GLU A 12 -4.47 8.67 -21.68
C GLU A 12 -3.11 9.10 -21.14
N VAL A 13 -2.41 9.97 -21.86
CA VAL A 13 -1.13 10.54 -21.40
C VAL A 13 -1.41 11.85 -20.68
N LEU A 14 -1.04 11.92 -19.40
CA LEU A 14 -1.02 13.17 -18.64
C LEU A 14 0.38 13.77 -18.74
N ASN A 15 0.53 14.85 -19.50
CA ASN A 15 1.81 15.54 -19.65
C ASN A 15 1.90 16.69 -18.63
N ILE A 16 2.24 16.34 -17.40
CA ILE A 16 2.28 17.24 -16.24
C ILE A 16 3.66 17.19 -15.58
N GLN A 17 4.55 18.12 -15.91
CA GLN A 17 5.98 18.12 -15.54
C GLN A 17 6.76 16.84 -15.93
N ASN A 18 6.42 15.68 -15.38
CA ASN A 18 6.78 14.34 -15.83
C ASN A 18 5.66 13.73 -16.70
N LYS A 19 5.96 12.57 -17.29
CA LYS A 19 5.00 11.84 -18.11
C LYS A 19 4.30 10.76 -17.29
N TYR A 20 2.97 10.86 -17.20
CA TYR A 20 2.12 9.86 -16.55
C TYR A 20 1.14 9.26 -17.55
N TYR A 21 0.63 8.08 -17.21
CA TYR A 21 -0.43 7.39 -17.93
C TYR A 21 -1.62 7.19 -17.00
N HIS A 22 -2.80 7.57 -17.47
CA HIS A 22 -4.08 7.32 -16.82
C HIS A 22 -4.84 6.24 -17.58
N CYS A 23 -5.20 5.14 -16.92
CA CYS A 23 -5.94 4.06 -17.56
C CYS A 23 -7.44 4.34 -17.56
N GLN A 24 -8.08 4.41 -18.72
CA GLN A 24 -9.51 4.69 -18.83
C GLN A 24 -10.40 3.53 -18.32
N GLN A 25 -9.83 2.34 -18.15
CA GLN A 25 -10.57 1.15 -17.71
C GLN A 25 -10.63 1.02 -16.18
N CYS A 26 -9.48 1.01 -15.51
CA CYS A 26 -9.41 0.87 -14.05
C CYS A 26 -9.03 2.15 -13.31
N GLU A 27 -8.81 3.26 -14.03
CA GLU A 27 -8.48 4.60 -13.50
C GLU A 27 -7.14 4.76 -12.80
N VAL A 28 -6.32 3.70 -12.71
CA VAL A 28 -4.96 3.84 -12.16
C VAL A 28 -4.16 4.87 -12.94
N ILE A 29 -3.42 5.70 -12.21
CA ILE A 29 -2.43 6.62 -12.77
C ILE A 29 -1.04 6.10 -12.43
N PHE A 30 -0.12 6.06 -13.38
CA PHE A 30 1.26 5.64 -13.12
C PHE A 30 2.26 6.40 -13.97
N ILE A 31 3.45 6.61 -13.43
CA ILE A 31 4.52 7.33 -14.11
C ILE A 31 5.15 6.48 -15.23
N ASP A 32 5.67 7.13 -16.27
CA ASP A 32 6.48 6.46 -17.29
C ASP A 32 7.73 5.84 -16.64
N PRO A 33 8.05 4.56 -16.88
CA PRO A 33 9.22 3.90 -16.29
C PRO A 33 10.54 4.64 -16.53
N ALA A 34 10.65 5.45 -17.60
CA ALA A 34 11.83 6.27 -17.88
C ALA A 34 12.00 7.46 -16.91
N GLU A 35 10.96 7.83 -16.15
CA GLU A 35 10.95 8.94 -15.21
C GLU A 35 11.12 8.46 -13.74
N ILE A 36 11.22 7.14 -13.51
CA ILE A 36 11.40 6.58 -12.16
C ILE A 36 12.82 6.89 -11.66
N VAL A 37 12.91 7.44 -10.46
CA VAL A 37 14.18 7.73 -9.78
C VAL A 37 14.96 6.45 -9.46
N GLU A 38 16.28 6.56 -9.34
CA GLU A 38 17.13 5.43 -8.98
C GLU A 38 16.85 4.95 -7.55
N GLN A 39 16.95 3.65 -7.29
CA GLN A 39 16.68 3.06 -5.96
C GLN A 39 17.52 3.68 -4.83
N SER A 40 18.73 4.15 -5.13
CA SER A 40 19.57 4.84 -4.15
C SER A 40 18.98 6.18 -3.72
N GLU A 41 18.35 6.92 -4.64
CA GLU A 41 17.70 8.20 -4.35
C GLU A 41 16.42 7.99 -3.55
N GLU A 42 15.68 6.93 -3.87
CA GLU A 42 14.52 6.50 -3.08
C GLU A 42 14.92 6.18 -1.63
N LYS A 43 15.97 5.36 -1.44
CA LYS A 43 16.45 5.00 -0.11
C LYS A 43 16.94 6.19 0.71
N GLU A 44 17.73 7.09 0.10
CA GLU A 44 18.22 8.30 0.78
C GLU A 44 17.08 9.17 1.29
N ARG A 45 15.98 9.26 0.53
CA ARG A 45 14.78 9.98 0.93
C ARG A 45 14.11 9.34 2.15
N TYR A 46 13.94 8.00 2.15
CA TYR A 46 13.40 7.29 3.32
C TYR A 46 14.25 7.46 4.58
N GLU A 47 15.58 7.47 4.44
CA GLU A 47 16.50 7.71 5.57
C GLU A 47 16.36 9.14 6.15
N GLY A 48 15.86 10.09 5.37
CA GLY A 48 15.57 11.47 5.79
C GLY A 48 14.25 11.66 6.53
N HIS A 49 13.36 10.66 6.55
CA HIS A 49 12.05 10.77 7.21
C HIS A 49 12.14 10.58 8.73
N ASP A 50 11.40 11.40 9.49
CA ASP A 50 11.24 11.27 10.95
C ASP A 50 10.17 10.23 11.31
N ASN A 51 10.25 9.05 10.70
CA ASN A 51 9.30 7.95 10.82
C ASN A 51 9.65 7.07 12.02
N ASN A 52 9.44 7.57 13.23
CA ASN A 52 9.76 6.85 14.45
C ASN A 52 8.73 7.05 15.57
N HIS A 53 8.91 6.31 16.66
CA HIS A 53 8.05 6.29 17.83
C HIS A 53 7.95 7.63 18.60
N GLN A 54 8.87 8.56 18.37
CA GLN A 54 8.87 9.88 19.02
C GLN A 54 8.07 10.91 18.20
N ASN A 55 7.82 10.64 16.92
CA ASN A 55 6.97 11.47 16.09
C ASN A 55 5.49 11.23 16.42
N GLU A 56 4.91 12.12 17.21
CA GLU A 56 3.52 12.02 17.67
C GLU A 56 2.51 11.96 16.50
N GLY A 57 2.78 12.67 15.41
CA GLY A 57 1.93 12.65 14.21
C GLY A 57 1.94 11.29 13.53
N TYR A 58 3.12 10.69 13.39
CA TYR A 58 3.29 9.35 12.79
C TYR A 58 2.64 8.26 13.66
N VAL A 59 2.87 8.29 14.97
CA VAL A 59 2.22 7.37 15.91
C VAL A 59 0.70 7.52 15.89
N ARG A 60 0.20 8.77 15.82
CA ARG A 60 -1.24 9.04 15.75
C ARG A 60 -1.86 8.50 14.47
N MET A 61 -1.22 8.70 13.32
CA MET A 61 -1.69 8.17 12.04
C MET A 61 -1.95 6.65 12.11
N PHE A 62 -1.03 5.88 12.70
CA PHE A 62 -1.23 4.43 12.85
C PHE A 62 -2.27 4.04 13.90
N LYS A 63 -2.41 4.83 14.98
CA LYS A 63 -3.50 4.62 15.94
C LYS A 63 -4.86 4.85 15.28
N ASP A 64 -4.98 5.89 14.46
CA ASP A 64 -6.18 6.21 13.69
C ASP A 64 -6.46 5.09 12.69
N PHE A 65 -5.44 4.61 11.94
CA PHE A 65 -5.58 3.45 11.05
C PHE A 65 -6.09 2.18 11.78
N ILE A 66 -5.53 1.85 12.95
CA ILE A 66 -6.01 0.70 13.74
C ILE A 66 -7.45 0.93 14.22
N ALA A 67 -7.78 2.14 14.67
CA ALA A 67 -9.09 2.47 15.22
C ALA A 67 -10.21 2.52 14.17
N GLU A 68 -9.90 2.96 12.96
CA GLU A 68 -10.87 3.17 11.88
C GLU A 68 -10.98 1.97 10.95
N VAL A 69 -9.87 1.26 10.68
CA VAL A 69 -9.82 0.18 9.68
C VAL A 69 -9.82 -1.20 10.33
N ILE A 70 -9.00 -1.40 11.36
CA ILE A 70 -8.78 -2.75 11.90
C ILE A 70 -9.86 -3.10 12.94
N LYS A 71 -9.95 -2.34 14.03
CA LYS A 71 -10.84 -2.68 15.17
C LYS A 71 -12.33 -2.77 14.85
N PRO A 72 -12.91 -1.95 13.94
CA PRO A 72 -14.35 -2.04 13.66
C PRO A 72 -14.72 -3.29 12.84
N HIS A 73 -13.75 -3.88 12.14
CA HIS A 73 -13.99 -4.92 11.14
C HIS A 73 -13.37 -6.28 11.52
N ILE A 74 -12.39 -6.28 12.42
CA ILE A 74 -11.59 -7.44 12.79
C ILE A 74 -11.54 -7.59 14.30
N ASN A 75 -11.90 -8.77 14.80
CA ASN A 75 -11.63 -9.15 16.18
C ASN A 75 -10.16 -9.60 16.32
N LEU A 76 -9.28 -8.71 16.80
CA LEU A 76 -7.85 -9.00 16.94
C LEU A 76 -7.55 -10.18 17.87
N ASP A 77 -8.43 -10.47 18.84
CA ASP A 77 -8.27 -11.61 19.76
C ASP A 77 -8.44 -12.97 19.05
N GLU A 78 -9.05 -12.99 17.86
CA GLU A 78 -9.22 -14.19 17.04
C GLU A 78 -8.06 -14.42 16.06
N LEU A 79 -7.15 -13.44 15.93
CA LEU A 79 -6.01 -13.53 15.03
C LEU A 79 -4.77 -14.07 15.77
N ASN A 80 -3.99 -14.92 15.11
CA ASN A 80 -2.78 -15.51 15.69
C ASN A 80 -1.51 -14.76 15.27
N ASN A 81 -1.40 -14.42 13.98
CA ASN A 81 -0.21 -13.79 13.41
C ASN A 81 -0.53 -12.78 12.31
N GLY A 82 0.31 -11.75 12.21
CA GLY A 82 0.28 -10.79 11.12
C GLY A 82 1.65 -10.46 10.55
N LEU A 83 1.64 -9.76 9.43
CA LEU A 83 2.82 -9.25 8.73
C LEU A 83 2.63 -7.75 8.48
N GLU A 84 3.61 -6.95 8.88
CA GLU A 84 3.75 -5.58 8.37
C GLU A 84 4.70 -5.59 7.17
N PHE A 85 4.15 -5.37 5.97
CA PHE A 85 4.88 -5.37 4.70
C PHE A 85 5.20 -3.92 4.29
N GLY A 86 6.49 -3.60 4.26
CA GLY A 86 7.02 -2.25 4.07
C GLY A 86 7.00 -1.44 5.36
N CYS A 87 7.49 -2.02 6.46
CA CYS A 87 7.42 -1.40 7.79
C CYS A 87 8.37 -0.19 7.98
N GLY A 88 9.24 0.10 7.00
CA GLY A 88 10.22 1.17 7.09
C GLY A 88 11.24 0.98 8.22
N PRO A 89 12.00 2.03 8.58
CA PRO A 89 13.01 1.97 9.64
C PRO A 89 12.43 1.97 11.06
N GLY A 90 11.22 2.52 11.22
CA GLY A 90 10.51 2.63 12.49
C GLY A 90 9.18 1.90 12.43
N PRO A 91 9.14 0.59 12.75
CA PRO A 91 7.96 -0.28 12.59
C PRO A 91 6.90 -0.05 13.67
N VAL A 92 6.43 1.19 13.78
CA VAL A 92 5.50 1.66 14.81
C VAL A 92 4.17 0.91 14.74
N LEU A 93 3.65 0.61 13.53
CA LEU A 93 2.39 -0.11 13.39
C LEU A 93 2.51 -1.56 13.90
N ALA A 94 3.57 -2.30 13.57
CA ALA A 94 3.81 -3.62 14.16
C ALA A 94 3.92 -3.55 15.68
N ASP A 95 4.64 -2.57 16.24
CA ASP A 95 4.75 -2.40 17.69
C ASP A 95 3.38 -2.12 18.34
N LEU A 96 2.54 -1.29 17.72
CA LEU A 96 1.18 -1.00 18.18
C LEU A 96 0.25 -2.22 18.10
N LEU A 97 0.35 -3.03 17.05
CA LEU A 97 -0.42 -4.27 16.91
C LEU A 97 0.05 -5.36 17.88
N GLN A 98 1.36 -5.48 18.10
CA GLN A 98 1.94 -6.36 19.12
C GLN A 98 1.49 -5.98 20.53
N SER A 99 1.36 -4.69 20.82
CA SER A 99 0.81 -4.22 22.11
C SER A 99 -0.65 -4.64 22.34
N GLN A 100 -1.36 -5.02 21.27
CA GLN A 100 -2.73 -5.53 21.29
C GLN A 100 -2.79 -7.07 21.26
N GLY A 101 -1.64 -7.75 21.40
CA GLY A 101 -1.57 -9.21 21.53
C GLY A 101 -1.29 -9.96 20.22
N LEU A 102 -1.23 -9.28 19.07
CA LEU A 102 -0.96 -9.91 17.78
C LEU A 102 0.53 -10.19 17.59
N LYS A 103 0.91 -11.39 17.13
CA LYS A 103 2.31 -11.65 16.73
C LYS A 103 2.55 -11.08 15.34
N VAL A 104 3.35 -10.02 15.24
CA VAL A 104 3.62 -9.34 13.96
C VAL A 104 5.05 -9.59 13.50
N ASP A 105 5.19 -10.24 12.34
CA ASP A 105 6.44 -10.27 11.57
C ASP A 105 6.60 -8.95 10.79
N ARG A 106 7.85 -8.54 10.53
CA ARG A 106 8.18 -7.27 9.88
C ARG A 106 9.01 -7.53 8.64
N TYR A 107 8.69 -6.86 7.55
CA TYR A 107 9.48 -6.90 6.34
C TYR A 107 9.58 -5.52 5.71
N ASP A 108 10.78 -5.19 5.23
CA ASP A 108 11.04 -4.00 4.44
C ASP A 108 12.30 -4.25 3.60
N PRO A 109 12.30 -3.98 2.28
CA PRO A 109 13.45 -4.30 1.42
C PRO A 109 14.74 -3.58 1.81
N TYR A 110 14.67 -2.44 2.49
CA TYR A 110 15.81 -1.62 2.86
C TYR A 110 16.22 -1.78 4.33
N PHE A 111 15.24 -1.87 5.24
CA PHE A 111 15.48 -1.83 6.68
C PHE A 111 15.30 -3.18 7.39
N PHE A 112 14.42 -4.05 6.86
CA PHE A 112 14.15 -5.39 7.39
C PHE A 112 14.14 -6.42 6.24
N PRO A 113 15.28 -6.61 5.54
CA PRO A 113 15.33 -7.28 4.23
C PRO A 113 15.17 -8.80 4.31
N GLU A 114 15.24 -9.38 5.52
CA GLU A 114 15.00 -10.80 5.71
C GLU A 114 13.54 -11.13 5.39
N LYS A 115 13.33 -12.01 4.41
CA LYS A 115 12.00 -12.49 4.01
C LYS A 115 11.43 -13.48 5.03
N VAL A 116 11.22 -13.02 6.25
CA VAL A 116 10.72 -13.81 7.40
C VAL A 116 9.33 -14.41 7.15
N PHE A 117 8.61 -13.89 6.16
CA PHE A 117 7.32 -14.37 5.69
C PHE A 117 7.40 -15.59 4.77
N SER A 118 8.61 -15.98 4.32
CA SER A 118 8.79 -17.14 3.44
C SER A 118 8.21 -18.41 4.09
N ASN A 119 7.30 -19.08 3.40
CA ASN A 119 6.57 -20.28 3.86
C ASN A 119 5.63 -20.06 5.06
N LYS A 120 5.18 -18.83 5.32
CA LYS A 120 4.16 -18.52 6.33
C LYS A 120 2.93 -17.92 5.66
N ASN A 121 1.77 -18.14 6.28
CA ASN A 121 0.53 -17.44 5.94
C ASN A 121 0.03 -16.69 7.18
N TYR A 122 -0.66 -15.57 6.96
CA TYR A 122 -1.02 -14.60 7.99
C TYR A 122 -2.52 -14.39 8.12
N ASP A 123 -2.96 -14.12 9.36
CA ASP A 123 -4.34 -13.74 9.65
C ASP A 123 -4.61 -12.26 9.30
N LEU A 124 -3.55 -11.43 9.31
CA LEU A 124 -3.60 -10.03 8.91
C LEU A 124 -2.28 -9.64 8.23
N ILE A 125 -2.34 -9.06 7.05
CA ILE A 125 -1.23 -8.34 6.45
C ILE A 125 -1.58 -6.85 6.47
N THR A 126 -0.66 -6.01 6.94
CA THR A 126 -0.77 -4.55 6.85
C THR A 126 0.30 -4.01 5.92
N SER A 127 -0.06 -3.04 5.07
CA SER A 127 0.90 -2.35 4.21
C SER A 127 0.51 -0.87 4.09
N THR A 128 1.37 0.02 4.57
CA THR A 128 1.02 1.43 4.79
C THR A 128 2.10 2.33 4.22
N GLU A 129 1.73 3.22 3.29
CA GLU A 129 2.65 4.03 2.47
C GLU A 129 3.68 3.16 1.72
N VAL A 130 3.18 2.24 0.89
CA VAL A 130 3.98 1.21 0.19
C VAL A 130 3.47 0.97 -1.23
N PHE A 131 2.14 0.90 -1.40
CA PHE A 131 1.52 0.52 -2.67
C PHE A 131 1.87 1.49 -3.81
N GLU A 132 2.04 2.77 -3.49
CA GLU A 132 2.42 3.82 -4.41
C GLU A 132 3.84 3.67 -4.98
N HIS A 133 4.66 2.83 -4.35
CA HIS A 133 6.03 2.50 -4.76
C HIS A 133 6.13 1.20 -5.57
N PHE A 134 5.01 0.50 -5.80
CA PHE A 134 5.04 -0.76 -6.55
C PHE A 134 5.36 -0.56 -8.02
N SER A 135 6.55 -1.02 -8.43
CA SER A 135 6.94 -1.05 -9.84
C SER A 135 6.05 -1.97 -10.68
N ASP A 136 5.65 -3.11 -10.08
CA ASP A 136 4.75 -4.14 -10.63
C ASP A 136 3.67 -4.51 -9.60
N PRO A 137 2.57 -3.74 -9.51
CA PRO A 137 1.56 -3.95 -8.47
C PRO A 137 0.86 -5.31 -8.55
N VAL A 138 0.71 -5.89 -9.75
CA VAL A 138 0.08 -7.21 -9.92
C VAL A 138 0.94 -8.27 -9.24
N LYS A 139 2.25 -8.26 -9.49
CA LYS A 139 3.17 -9.20 -8.84
C LYS A 139 3.22 -9.04 -7.31
N GLU A 140 3.17 -7.81 -6.82
CA GLU A 140 3.14 -7.58 -5.37
C GLU A 140 1.81 -8.04 -4.75
N MET A 141 0.69 -7.86 -5.45
CA MET A 141 -0.60 -8.42 -5.02
C MET A 141 -0.60 -9.95 -5.06
N GLU A 142 0.00 -10.60 -6.07
CA GLU A 142 0.19 -12.06 -6.09
C GLU A 142 1.01 -12.52 -4.87
N LEU A 143 2.08 -11.80 -4.53
CA LEU A 143 2.90 -12.09 -3.36
C LEU A 143 2.07 -11.98 -2.07
N LEU A 144 1.46 -10.81 -1.84
CA LEU A 144 0.70 -10.54 -0.61
C LEU A 144 -0.45 -11.53 -0.42
N THR A 145 -1.23 -11.77 -1.47
CA THR A 145 -2.39 -12.68 -1.41
C THR A 145 -2.00 -14.14 -1.25
N SER A 146 -0.87 -14.57 -1.82
CA SER A 146 -0.34 -15.94 -1.60
C SER A 146 0.03 -16.23 -0.14
N HIS A 147 0.26 -15.17 0.65
CA HIS A 147 0.58 -15.24 2.08
C HIS A 147 -0.63 -14.96 2.98
N LEU A 148 -1.82 -14.72 2.43
CA LEU A 148 -3.05 -14.67 3.22
C LEU A 148 -3.56 -16.09 3.50
N LYS A 149 -4.21 -16.27 4.65
CA LYS A 149 -5.03 -17.44 4.92
C LYS A 149 -6.42 -17.19 4.34
N GLU A 150 -7.17 -18.26 4.06
CA GLU A 150 -8.58 -18.16 3.72
C GLU A 150 -9.35 -17.45 4.85
N GLY A 151 -10.21 -16.48 4.51
CA GLY A 151 -10.97 -15.69 5.48
C GLY A 151 -10.17 -14.61 6.20
N SER A 152 -8.92 -14.35 5.80
CA SER A 152 -8.01 -13.40 6.46
C SER A 152 -7.91 -12.07 5.74
N TYR A 153 -7.17 -11.11 6.30
CA TYR A 153 -7.29 -9.69 5.94
C TYR A 153 -6.01 -9.08 5.38
N LEU A 154 -6.16 -8.19 4.40
CA LEU A 154 -5.12 -7.28 3.92
C LEU A 154 -5.59 -5.85 4.12
N ALA A 155 -4.94 -5.11 5.03
CA ALA A 155 -5.25 -3.71 5.32
C ALA A 155 -4.20 -2.81 4.69
N VAL A 156 -4.64 -1.89 3.83
CA VAL A 156 -3.77 -1.01 3.05
C VAL A 156 -4.04 0.45 3.40
N MET A 157 -2.97 1.23 3.51
CA MET A 157 -3.01 2.69 3.57
C MET A 157 -2.15 3.26 2.44
N THR A 158 -2.76 4.02 1.54
CA THR A 158 -2.09 4.80 0.47
C THR A 158 -3.07 5.84 0.00
N SER A 159 -2.63 7.08 -0.30
CA SER A 159 -3.58 8.15 -0.64
C SER A 159 -4.21 7.93 -2.03
N PHE A 160 -5.53 8.07 -2.12
CA PHE A 160 -6.27 7.84 -3.37
C PHE A 160 -6.20 9.10 -4.23
N HIS A 161 -5.90 8.94 -5.52
CA HIS A 161 -5.83 10.10 -6.41
C HIS A 161 -7.22 10.73 -6.63
N PRO A 162 -7.29 12.07 -6.77
CA PRO A 162 -8.56 12.79 -6.92
C PRO A 162 -9.20 12.65 -8.31
N GLY A 163 -8.45 12.11 -9.28
CA GLY A 163 -8.85 12.05 -10.69
C GLY A 163 -7.80 12.72 -11.57
N PRO A 164 -7.82 12.49 -12.90
CA PRO A 164 -6.81 13.03 -13.81
C PRO A 164 -6.83 14.56 -13.88
N GLU A 165 -7.98 15.21 -13.66
CA GLU A 165 -8.14 16.66 -13.75
C GLU A 165 -7.41 17.40 -12.61
N ASP A 166 -7.44 16.86 -11.39
CA ASP A 166 -6.85 17.47 -10.19
C ASP A 166 -5.47 16.86 -9.84
N PHE A 167 -4.98 15.91 -10.63
CA PHE A 167 -3.75 15.17 -10.35
C PHE A 167 -2.51 16.08 -10.34
N GLU A 168 -2.44 17.09 -11.23
CA GLU A 168 -1.30 18.01 -11.36
C GLU A 168 -1.03 18.84 -10.11
N ASP A 169 -2.04 19.14 -9.30
CA ASP A 169 -1.91 19.95 -8.07
C ASP A 169 -1.93 19.10 -6.80
N TRP A 170 -2.21 17.80 -6.91
CA TRP A 170 -2.28 16.91 -5.77
C TRP A 170 -0.90 16.68 -5.14
N TRP A 171 -0.79 16.92 -3.83
CA TRP A 171 0.47 16.92 -3.09
C TRP A 171 1.17 15.56 -3.06
N TYR A 172 0.41 14.46 -3.10
CA TYR A 172 0.95 13.11 -2.92
C TYR A 172 1.91 12.70 -4.05
N LYS A 173 1.67 13.16 -5.29
CA LYS A 173 2.59 12.89 -6.42
C LYS A 173 3.85 13.76 -6.42
N TRP A 174 3.96 14.76 -5.53
CA TRP A 174 5.17 15.59 -5.45
C TRP A 174 6.33 14.83 -4.83
N ASP A 175 6.06 13.68 -4.20
CA ASP A 175 7.09 12.72 -3.90
C ASP A 175 7.49 11.95 -5.18
N PRO A 176 8.72 12.15 -5.71
CA PRO A 176 9.18 11.49 -6.93
C PRO A 176 9.37 9.97 -6.75
N THR A 177 9.30 9.45 -5.52
CA THR A 177 9.31 8.01 -5.26
C THR A 177 7.93 7.37 -5.43
N HIS A 178 6.86 8.15 -5.52
CA HIS A 178 5.51 7.65 -5.77
C HIS A 178 5.32 7.49 -7.28
N ILE A 179 5.10 6.25 -7.72
CA ILE A 179 5.14 5.87 -9.13
C ILE A 179 3.84 5.25 -9.64
N VAL A 180 2.94 4.85 -8.75
CA VAL A 180 1.60 4.34 -9.06
C VAL A 180 0.59 4.94 -8.08
N PHE A 181 -0.57 5.35 -8.57
CA PHE A 181 -1.59 6.03 -7.80
C PHE A 181 -2.93 5.36 -8.05
N TYR A 182 -3.62 5.04 -6.96
CA TYR A 182 -4.82 4.21 -6.97
C TYR A 182 -6.04 5.06 -6.62
N ASN A 183 -7.22 4.59 -6.98
CA ASN A 183 -8.48 5.07 -6.45
C ASN A 183 -9.41 3.90 -6.17
N GLN A 184 -10.64 4.18 -5.73
CA GLN A 184 -11.63 3.14 -5.44
C GLN A 184 -11.88 2.21 -6.64
N LYS A 185 -11.93 2.74 -7.87
CA LYS A 185 -12.16 1.91 -9.06
C LYS A 185 -10.97 0.98 -9.35
N THR A 186 -9.74 1.48 -9.15
CA THR A 186 -8.54 0.65 -9.26
C THR A 186 -8.59 -0.49 -8.24
N PHE A 187 -8.93 -0.20 -6.99
CA PHE A 187 -9.02 -1.22 -5.96
C PHE A 187 -10.18 -2.19 -6.16
N ASN A 188 -11.32 -1.77 -6.72
CA ASN A 188 -12.39 -2.69 -7.12
C ASN A 188 -11.88 -3.69 -8.17
N LYS A 189 -11.04 -3.24 -9.11
CA LYS A 189 -10.43 -4.11 -10.11
C LYS A 189 -9.44 -5.09 -9.47
N ILE A 190 -8.56 -4.61 -8.58
CA ILE A 190 -7.65 -5.46 -7.82
C ILE A 190 -8.42 -6.51 -7.01
N ALA A 191 -9.45 -6.10 -6.28
CA ALA A 191 -10.29 -7.02 -5.50
C ALA A 191 -10.88 -8.13 -6.39
N SER A 192 -11.42 -7.76 -7.55
CA SER A 192 -11.98 -8.73 -8.50
C SER A 192 -10.93 -9.66 -9.11
N ASP A 193 -9.70 -9.21 -9.34
CA ASP A 193 -8.66 -10.02 -9.99
C ASP A 193 -7.99 -11.01 -9.04
N PHE A 194 -8.04 -10.72 -7.74
CA PHE A 194 -7.43 -11.52 -6.68
C PHE A 194 -8.45 -12.23 -5.79
N ASP A 195 -9.72 -12.30 -6.21
CA ASP A 195 -10.82 -12.93 -5.47
C ASP A 195 -10.94 -12.42 -4.01
N LEU A 196 -10.82 -11.11 -3.81
CA LEU A 196 -10.93 -10.45 -2.51
C LEU A 196 -12.25 -9.70 -2.37
N ASP A 197 -12.80 -9.67 -1.16
CA ASP A 197 -13.89 -8.80 -0.76
C ASP A 197 -13.36 -7.48 -0.18
N ILE A 198 -13.89 -6.34 -0.61
CA ILE A 198 -13.64 -5.05 0.04
C ILE A 198 -14.59 -4.93 1.24
N VAL A 199 -14.04 -5.05 2.44
CA VAL A 199 -14.79 -4.96 3.71
C VAL A 199 -14.98 -3.51 4.15
N TYR A 200 -14.00 -2.65 3.85
CA TYR A 200 -14.02 -1.24 4.18
C TYR A 200 -13.19 -0.44 3.19
N SER A 201 -13.66 0.76 2.85
CA SER A 201 -12.82 1.82 2.30
C SER A 201 -13.42 3.18 2.63
N ASP A 202 -12.55 4.14 2.94
CA ASP A 202 -12.94 5.55 3.10
C ASP A 202 -12.91 6.31 1.76
N GLN A 203 -12.44 5.68 0.68
CA GLN A 203 -12.21 6.29 -0.64
C GLN A 203 -11.21 7.46 -0.64
N GLU A 204 -10.41 7.59 0.42
CA GLU A 204 -9.43 8.66 0.59
C GLU A 204 -8.02 8.11 0.79
N LYS A 205 -7.84 7.14 1.67
CA LYS A 205 -6.52 6.53 1.94
C LYS A 205 -6.56 5.12 2.51
N TYR A 206 -7.70 4.64 2.98
CA TYR A 206 -7.82 3.35 3.65
C TYR A 206 -8.62 2.38 2.81
N ILE A 207 -8.13 1.14 2.76
CA ILE A 207 -8.88 0.01 2.24
C ILE A 207 -8.55 -1.28 2.99
N LEU A 208 -9.59 -2.06 3.26
CA LEU A 208 -9.50 -3.36 3.90
C LEU A 208 -10.08 -4.42 2.99
N PHE A 209 -9.25 -5.38 2.62
CA PHE A 209 -9.64 -6.58 1.89
C PHE A 209 -9.79 -7.77 2.81
N LYS A 210 -10.61 -8.72 2.38
CA LYS A 210 -10.73 -10.06 2.96
C LYS A 210 -10.59 -11.12 1.87
N ALA A 211 -9.78 -12.13 2.12
CA ALA A 211 -9.61 -13.33 1.28
C ALA A 211 -10.63 -14.43 1.63
#